data_AF-A0A969HJM7-F1
#
_entry.id   AF-A0A969HJM7-F1
#
_cell.length_a   1.000
_cell.length_b   1.000
_cell.length_c   1.000
_cell.angle_alpha   90.00
_cell.angle_beta   90.00
_cell.angle_gamma   90.00
#
_symmetry.space_group_name_H-M   'P 1'
#
loop_
_entity.id
_entity.type
_entity.pdbx_description
1 polymer ?
#
loop_
_entity_poly.entity_id
_entity_poly.type
_entity_poly.pdbx_seq_one_letter_code
_entity_poly.pdbx_strand_id
1 'polypeptide(L)'
;MDEEIIDRYLRNQLSQEEKQLFEEELENNPALAKDRLALEILRLANERELRAKMKTWRSEVSQPKTSLPKPRYRYAFMAAAAIAAGILLIGLLYPRQKEASILFKENFTALEISTNKTLPDNADYQADIINLYDSSAYQTIIERYTADRGTTGKY
;
A
#
# COMPACT_ATOMS: atom_id res chain seq x y z
N MET A 1 -54.19 -7.65 47.69
CA MET A 1 -53.35 -7.37 48.88
C MET A 1 -52.27 -8.43 49.04
N ASP A 2 -52.54 -9.70 48.72
CA ASP A 2 -51.65 -10.81 49.06
C ASP A 2 -50.34 -10.86 48.25
N GLU A 3 -50.35 -10.36 47.00
CA GLU A 3 -49.18 -10.36 46.11
C GLU A 3 -47.98 -9.58 46.65
N GLU A 4 -48.23 -8.45 47.32
CA GLU A 4 -47.19 -7.59 47.90
C GLU A 4 -46.53 -8.24 49.13
N ILE A 5 -47.33 -8.94 49.94
CA ILE A 5 -46.84 -9.69 51.12
C ILE A 5 -46.01 -10.89 50.64
N ILE A 6 -46.46 -11.61 49.61
CA ILE A 6 -45.69 -12.69 48.99
C ILE A 6 -44.35 -12.16 48.45
N ASP A 7 -44.34 -11.03 47.73
CA ASP A 7 -43.09 -10.46 47.20
C ASP A 7 -42.13 -10.06 48.33
N ARG A 8 -42.64 -9.41 49.40
CA ARG A 8 -41.85 -9.12 50.61
C ARG A 8 -41.33 -10.39 51.28
N TYR A 9 -42.13 -11.45 51.37
CA TYR A 9 -41.71 -12.75 51.91
C TYR A 9 -40.57 -13.34 51.09
N LEU A 10 -40.72 -13.41 49.76
CA LEU A 10 -39.69 -13.94 48.85
C LEU A 10 -38.40 -13.11 48.87
N ARG A 11 -38.48 -11.81 49.23
CA ARG A 11 -37.33 -10.91 49.37
C ARG A 11 -36.72 -10.89 50.78
N ASN A 12 -37.24 -11.69 51.72
CA ASN A 12 -36.86 -11.65 53.14
C ASN A 12 -37.02 -10.24 53.77
N GLN A 13 -38.09 -9.55 53.41
CA GLN A 13 -38.41 -8.20 53.90
C GLN A 13 -39.54 -8.18 54.94
N LEU A 14 -40.08 -9.35 55.30
CA LEU A 14 -40.97 -9.47 56.45
C LEU A 14 -40.18 -9.47 57.75
N SER A 15 -40.75 -8.90 58.80
CA SER A 15 -40.26 -9.09 60.17
C SER A 15 -40.40 -10.56 60.57
N GLN A 16 -39.71 -10.97 61.64
CA GLN A 16 -39.79 -12.36 62.11
C GLN A 16 -41.22 -12.76 62.53
N GLU A 17 -41.96 -11.84 63.16
CA GLU A 17 -43.35 -12.05 63.58
C GLU A 17 -44.29 -12.16 62.37
N GLU A 18 -44.16 -11.25 61.39
CA GLU A 18 -44.93 -11.29 60.14
C GLU A 18 -44.66 -12.58 59.36
N LYS A 19 -43.41 -13.04 59.35
CA LYS A 19 -43.02 -14.26 58.66
C LYS A 19 -43.68 -15.50 59.27
N GLN A 20 -43.74 -15.59 60.59
CA GLN A 20 -44.39 -16.71 61.29
C GLN A 20 -45.90 -16.75 60.99
N LEU A 21 -46.57 -15.60 61.07
CA LEU A 21 -48.00 -15.49 60.73
C LEU A 21 -48.26 -15.89 59.27
N PHE A 22 -47.41 -15.44 58.35
CA PHE A 22 -47.53 -15.77 56.94
C PHE A 22 -47.25 -17.26 56.64
N GLU A 23 -46.33 -17.89 57.37
CA GLU A 23 -46.06 -19.33 57.26
C GLU A 23 -47.22 -20.17 57.81
N GLU A 24 -47.82 -19.75 58.92
CA GLU A 24 -49.04 -20.37 59.47
C GLU A 24 -50.22 -20.22 58.48
N GLU A 25 -50.36 -19.07 57.83
CA GLU A 25 -51.38 -18.85 56.81
C GLU A 25 -51.13 -19.67 55.55
N LEU A 26 -49.87 -19.87 55.15
CA LEU A 26 -49.47 -20.73 54.04
C LEU A 26 -49.82 -22.21 54.28
N GLU A 27 -49.69 -22.69 55.52
CA GLU A 27 -50.04 -24.08 55.87
C GLU A 27 -51.56 -24.31 55.79
N ASN A 28 -52.34 -23.29 56.17
CA ASN A 28 -53.79 -23.38 56.24
C ASN A 28 -54.50 -22.96 54.94
N ASN A 29 -53.80 -22.25 54.03
CA ASN A 29 -54.37 -21.73 52.79
C ASN A 29 -53.64 -22.27 51.54
N PRO A 30 -54.13 -23.36 50.91
CA PRO A 30 -53.50 -23.94 49.74
C PRO A 30 -53.58 -23.06 48.48
N ALA A 31 -54.47 -22.06 48.44
CA ALA A 31 -54.49 -21.08 47.34
C ALA A 31 -53.29 -20.13 47.45
N LEU A 32 -53.03 -19.62 48.67
CA LEU A 32 -51.88 -18.76 48.95
C LEU A 32 -50.55 -19.46 48.66
N ALA A 33 -50.46 -20.77 48.96
CA ALA A 33 -49.28 -21.57 48.63
C ALA A 33 -49.02 -21.68 47.12
N LYS A 34 -50.09 -21.77 46.30
CA LYS A 34 -49.97 -21.78 44.84
C LYS A 34 -49.52 -20.42 44.32
N ASP A 35 -50.07 -19.34 44.85
CA ASP A 35 -49.72 -17.98 44.42
C ASP A 35 -48.26 -17.65 44.77
N ARG A 36 -47.80 -18.05 45.96
CA ARG A 36 -46.39 -17.98 46.35
C ARG A 36 -45.47 -18.71 45.36
N LEU A 37 -45.83 -19.95 44.99
CA LEU A 37 -45.06 -20.73 44.03
C LEU A 37 -45.05 -20.10 42.64
N ALA A 38 -46.18 -19.58 42.17
CA ALA A 38 -46.27 -18.93 40.87
C ALA A 38 -45.35 -17.70 40.78
N LEU A 39 -45.36 -16.86 41.83
CA LEU A 39 -44.49 -15.68 41.93
C LEU A 39 -43.02 -16.05 42.05
N GLU A 40 -42.68 -17.10 42.79
CA GLU A 40 -41.32 -17.62 42.89
C GLU A 40 -40.79 -18.10 41.53
N ILE A 41 -41.61 -18.85 40.77
CA ILE A 41 -41.27 -19.31 39.42
C ILE A 41 -41.05 -18.12 38.47
N LEU A 42 -41.95 -17.14 38.48
CA LEU A 42 -41.83 -15.92 37.66
C LEU A 42 -40.55 -15.16 37.96
N ARG A 43 -40.22 -15.00 39.25
CA ARG A 43 -38.97 -14.35 39.68
C ARG A 43 -37.74 -15.10 39.18
N LEU A 44 -37.70 -16.43 39.34
CA LEU A 44 -36.59 -17.26 38.88
C LEU A 44 -36.43 -17.21 37.35
N ALA A 45 -37.54 -17.18 36.60
CA ALA A 45 -37.52 -17.03 35.16
C ALA A 45 -36.93 -15.67 34.74
N ASN A 46 -37.38 -14.58 35.36
CA ASN A 46 -36.84 -13.24 35.11
C ASN A 46 -35.36 -13.13 35.46
N GLU A 47 -34.92 -13.75 36.56
CA GLU A 47 -33.51 -13.73 36.94
C GLU A 47 -32.63 -14.49 35.93
N ARG A 48 -33.10 -15.63 35.43
CA ARG A 48 -32.40 -16.38 34.38
C ARG A 48 -32.31 -15.60 33.08
N GLU A 49 -33.40 -14.96 32.67
CA GLU A 49 -33.43 -14.13 31.47
C GLU A 49 -32.50 -12.92 31.61
N LEU A 50 -32.52 -12.26 32.77
CA LEU A 50 -31.63 -11.14 33.07
C LEU A 50 -30.16 -11.55 33.01
N ARG A 51 -29.81 -12.71 33.61
CA ARG A 51 -28.45 -13.26 33.55
C ARG A 51 -28.04 -13.60 32.11
N ALA A 52 -28.95 -14.15 31.31
CA ALA A 52 -28.69 -14.44 29.90
C ALA A 52 -28.42 -13.15 29.11
N LYS A 53 -29.25 -12.11 29.29
CA LYS A 53 -29.08 -10.77 28.69
C LYS A 53 -27.78 -10.09 29.14
N MET A 54 -27.39 -10.23 30.40
CA MET A 54 -26.12 -9.70 30.90
C MET A 54 -24.91 -10.42 30.31
N LYS A 55 -25.02 -11.74 30.06
CA LYS A 55 -23.97 -12.52 29.40
C LYS A 55 -23.79 -12.09 27.95
N THR A 56 -24.88 -11.91 27.19
CA THR A 56 -24.82 -11.41 25.81
C THR A 56 -24.29 -9.98 25.76
N TRP A 57 -24.80 -9.08 26.61
CA TRP A 57 -24.31 -7.70 26.67
C TRP A 57 -22.83 -7.62 27.02
N ARG A 58 -22.35 -8.38 28.02
CA ARG A 58 -20.91 -8.46 28.32
C ARG A 58 -20.12 -8.98 27.13
N SER A 59 -20.63 -9.97 26.41
CA SER A 59 -19.95 -10.50 25.22
C SER A 59 -19.85 -9.47 24.10
N GLU A 60 -20.85 -8.60 23.94
CA GLU A 60 -20.85 -7.50 22.97
C GLU A 60 -19.89 -6.37 23.39
N VAL A 61 -19.92 -5.98 24.66
CA VAL A 61 -19.04 -4.91 25.19
C VAL A 61 -17.59 -5.35 25.29
N SER A 62 -17.34 -6.64 25.54
CA SER A 62 -15.98 -7.20 25.65
C SER A 62 -15.42 -7.63 24.31
N GLN A 63 -16.14 -7.48 23.19
CA GLN A 63 -15.53 -7.70 21.89
C GLN A 63 -14.41 -6.66 21.75
N PRO A 64 -13.14 -7.09 21.62
CA PRO A 64 -12.09 -6.15 21.27
C PRO A 64 -12.54 -5.50 19.97
N LYS A 65 -12.63 -4.16 19.95
CA LYS A 65 -12.89 -3.38 18.73
C LYS A 65 -12.04 -4.01 17.65
N THR A 66 -12.67 -4.75 16.73
CA THR A 66 -11.98 -5.41 15.62
C THR A 66 -11.15 -4.31 15.00
N SER A 67 -9.82 -4.41 15.12
CA SER A 67 -8.93 -3.38 14.63
C SER A 67 -9.28 -3.21 13.16
N LEU A 68 -9.85 -2.05 12.82
CA LEU A 68 -10.18 -1.71 11.44
C LEU A 68 -8.96 -2.08 10.61
N PRO A 69 -9.12 -2.82 9.50
CA PRO A 69 -7.98 -3.16 8.65
C PRO A 69 -7.28 -1.84 8.32
N LYS A 70 -6.06 -1.66 8.82
CA LYS A 70 -5.27 -0.46 8.56
C LYS A 70 -5.31 -0.23 7.05
N PRO A 71 -5.76 0.93 6.55
CA PRO A 71 -5.91 1.14 5.12
C PRO A 71 -4.54 1.05 4.47
N ARG A 72 -4.25 -0.08 3.82
CA ARG A 72 -2.98 -0.38 3.15
C ARG A 72 -2.63 0.70 2.12
N TYR A 73 -3.64 1.41 1.63
CA TYR A 73 -3.52 2.54 0.71
C TYR A 73 -2.75 3.74 1.26
N ARG A 74 -2.69 3.96 2.58
CA ARG A 74 -1.90 5.07 3.15
C ARG A 74 -0.41 4.90 2.92
N TYR A 75 0.09 3.66 3.03
CA TYR A 75 1.49 3.34 2.74
C TYR A 75 1.79 3.38 1.24
N ALA A 76 0.85 2.94 0.40
CA ALA A 76 0.98 3.03 -1.04
C ALA A 76 1.05 4.50 -1.53
N PHE A 77 0.22 5.38 -0.97
CA PHE A 77 0.26 6.82 -1.28
C PHE A 77 1.56 7.49 -0.81
N MET A 78 2.03 7.15 0.41
CA MET A 78 3.31 7.68 0.92
C MET A 78 4.51 7.21 0.08
N ALA A 79 4.52 5.95 -0.34
CA ALA A 79 5.56 5.42 -1.23
C ALA A 79 5.54 6.11 -2.60
N ALA A 80 4.36 6.29 -3.20
CA ALA A 80 4.21 7.01 -4.47
C ALA A 80 4.66 8.48 -4.36
N ALA A 81 4.30 9.17 -3.28
CA ALA A 81 4.71 10.54 -3.03
C ALA A 81 6.23 10.68 -2.85
N ALA A 82 6.87 9.73 -2.15
CA ALA A 82 8.33 9.73 -1.98
C ALA A 82 9.07 9.52 -3.31
N ILE A 83 8.58 8.63 -4.18
CA ILE A 83 9.14 8.42 -5.52
C ILE A 83 8.99 9.68 -6.38
N ALA A 84 7.80 10.29 -6.39
CA ALA A 84 7.55 11.52 -7.15
C ALA A 84 8.44 12.69 -6.68
N ALA A 85 8.62 12.84 -5.37
CA ALA A 85 9.52 13.85 -4.78
C ALA A 85 10.98 13.60 -5.16
N GLY A 86 11.42 12.33 -5.19
CA GLY A 86 12.78 11.96 -5.63
C GLY A 86 13.04 12.31 -7.09
N ILE A 87 12.09 12.03 -7.99
CA ILE A 87 12.19 12.39 -9.41
C ILE A 87 12.25 13.91 -9.60
N LEU A 88 11.42 14.66 -8.87
CA LEU A 88 11.43 16.12 -8.88
C LEU A 88 12.76 16.69 -8.38
N LEU A 89 13.32 16.15 -7.30
CA LEU A 89 14.62 16.56 -6.77
C LEU A 89 15.75 16.28 -7.76
N ILE A 90 15.74 15.12 -8.43
CA ILE A 90 16.72 14.81 -9.47
C ILE A 90 16.58 15.81 -10.63
N GLY A 91 15.37 16.10 -11.09
CA GLY A 91 15.14 17.07 -12.16
C GLY A 91 15.51 18.53 -11.79
N LEU A 92 15.45 18.88 -10.51
CA LEU A 92 15.79 20.22 -10.01
C LEU A 92 17.29 20.39 -9.73
N LEU A 93 17.96 19.32 -9.29
CA LEU A 93 19.39 19.32 -8.96
C LEU A 93 20.29 18.92 -10.14
N TYR A 94 19.75 18.25 -11.18
CA TYR A 94 20.53 18.01 -12.39
C TYR A 94 20.68 19.31 -13.18
N PRO A 95 21.91 19.78 -13.45
CA PRO A 95 22.10 20.89 -14.37
C PRO A 95 21.52 20.48 -15.73
N ARG A 96 20.72 21.36 -16.34
CA ARG A 96 20.19 21.17 -17.70
C ARG A 96 21.32 20.68 -18.59
N GLN A 97 21.12 19.51 -19.21
CA GLN A 97 22.10 18.97 -20.14
C GLN A 97 22.42 20.07 -21.15
N LYS A 98 23.69 20.51 -21.19
CA LYS A 98 24.15 21.47 -22.20
C LYS A 98 23.78 20.88 -23.56
N GLU A 99 23.24 21.69 -24.46
CA GLU A 99 22.96 21.25 -25.83
C GLU A 99 24.21 20.57 -26.42
N ALA A 100 24.01 19.46 -27.14
CA ALA A 100 25.11 18.67 -27.70
C ALA A 100 26.10 19.51 -28.53
N SER A 101 25.60 20.59 -29.16
CA SER A 101 26.39 21.59 -29.89
C SER A 101 27.44 22.32 -29.02
N ILE A 102 27.11 22.60 -27.75
CA ILE A 102 28.00 23.27 -26.80
C ILE A 102 29.10 22.31 -26.33
N LEU A 103 28.74 21.06 -26.03
CA LEU A 103 29.70 20.02 -25.62
C LEU A 103 30.67 19.67 -26.75
N PHE A 104 30.19 19.64 -28.00
CA PHE A 104 31.03 19.38 -29.16
C PHE A 104 32.07 20.49 -29.36
N LYS A 105 31.68 21.75 -29.17
CA LYS A 105 32.57 22.91 -29.34
C LYS A 105 33.64 23.03 -28.24
N GLU A 106 33.32 22.60 -27.01
CA GLU A 106 34.28 22.59 -25.90
C GLU A 106 35.34 21.47 -26.02
N ASN A 107 34.99 20.32 -26.62
CA ASN A 107 35.87 19.14 -26.63
C ASN A 107 36.48 18.81 -28.00
N PHE A 108 35.98 19.39 -29.09
CA PHE A 108 36.54 19.21 -30.42
C PHE A 108 36.96 20.57 -30.97
N THR A 109 38.27 20.84 -30.95
CA THR A 109 38.86 21.86 -31.82
C THR A 109 38.85 21.33 -33.24
N ALA A 110 38.36 22.13 -34.19
CA ALA A 110 38.54 21.81 -35.60
C ALA A 110 40.05 21.69 -35.86
N LEU A 111 40.49 20.56 -36.42
CA LEU A 111 41.85 20.46 -36.92
C LEU A 111 42.00 21.54 -38.01
N GLU A 112 42.75 22.60 -37.69
CA GLU A 112 43.29 23.48 -38.71
C GLU A 112 44.24 22.64 -39.55
N ILE A 113 43.75 22.17 -40.69
CA ILE A 113 44.60 21.60 -41.73
C ILE A 113 45.45 22.78 -42.21
N SER A 114 46.65 22.92 -41.62
CA SER A 114 47.69 23.79 -42.15
C SER A 114 47.97 23.33 -43.59
N THR A 115 47.41 24.04 -44.56
CA THR A 115 47.67 23.86 -46.00
C THR A 115 49.07 24.34 -46.38
N ASN A 116 50.05 24.19 -45.49
CA ASN A 116 51.45 24.55 -45.71
C ASN A 116 52.36 23.33 -45.77
N LYS A 117 51.81 22.19 -46.19
CA LYS A 117 52.60 21.10 -46.74
C LYS A 117 52.17 20.91 -48.18
N THR A 118 53.02 21.38 -49.09
CA THR A 118 52.97 21.09 -50.52
C THR A 118 52.76 19.58 -50.71
N LEU A 119 51.52 19.19 -50.97
CA LEU A 119 51.19 17.87 -51.46
C LEU A 119 51.71 17.77 -52.90
N PRO A 120 52.31 16.63 -53.29
CA PRO A 120 52.79 16.43 -54.64
C PRO A 120 51.63 16.56 -55.64
N ASP A 121 51.96 17.23 -56.73
CA ASP A 121 51.15 17.69 -57.85
C ASP A 121 50.34 16.57 -58.53
N ASN A 122 49.23 16.17 -57.90
CA ASN A 122 48.25 15.26 -58.48
C ASN A 122 46.86 15.64 -57.94
N ALA A 123 46.42 16.83 -58.35
CA ALA A 123 45.17 17.47 -57.93
C ALA A 123 43.89 16.72 -58.34
N ASP A 124 43.98 15.78 -59.28
CA ASP A 124 42.81 14.99 -59.71
C ASP A 124 42.35 13.96 -58.66
N TYR A 125 43.24 13.51 -57.77
CA TYR A 125 42.89 12.43 -56.84
C TYR A 125 42.06 12.87 -55.62
N GLN A 126 42.08 14.16 -55.26
CA GLN A 126 41.32 14.64 -54.09
C GLN A 126 39.87 15.00 -54.42
N ALA A 127 39.61 15.46 -55.65
CA ALA A 127 38.25 15.75 -56.11
C ALA A 127 37.42 14.45 -56.27
N ASP A 128 38.07 13.37 -56.69
CA ASP A 128 37.42 12.08 -56.83
C ASP A 128 37.03 11.49 -55.48
N ILE A 129 37.90 11.52 -54.47
CA ILE A 129 37.61 10.91 -53.15
C ILE A 129 36.41 11.60 -52.46
N ILE A 130 36.26 12.92 -52.63
CA ILE A 130 35.14 13.67 -52.04
C ILE A 130 33.83 13.43 -52.80
N ASN A 131 33.85 13.33 -54.13
CA ASN A 131 32.65 13.02 -54.92
C ASN A 131 32.23 11.53 -54.86
N LEU A 132 33.16 10.63 -54.53
CA LEU A 132 32.90 9.17 -54.46
C LEU A 132 32.35 8.69 -53.12
N TYR A 133 32.21 9.56 -52.12
CA TYR A 133 31.53 9.21 -50.87
C TYR A 133 30.00 9.17 -51.02
N ASP A 134 29.46 9.83 -52.06
CA ASP A 134 28.02 9.98 -52.29
C ASP A 134 27.45 8.94 -53.28
N SER A 135 28.31 8.21 -53.99
CA SER A 135 27.91 7.07 -54.82
C SER A 135 28.43 5.77 -54.21
N SER A 136 27.60 4.73 -54.17
CA SER A 136 27.90 3.40 -53.61
C SER A 136 29.05 2.64 -54.31
N ALA A 137 29.86 3.32 -55.12
CA ALA A 137 31.03 2.83 -55.83
C ALA A 137 32.28 2.65 -54.95
N TYR A 138 32.21 3.01 -53.66
CA TYR A 138 33.32 2.94 -52.70
C TYR A 138 33.98 1.55 -52.61
N GLN A 139 33.19 0.47 -52.71
CA GLN A 139 33.73 -0.90 -52.63
C GLN A 139 34.61 -1.25 -53.84
N THR A 140 34.26 -0.79 -55.04
CA THR A 140 34.98 -1.10 -56.28
C THR A 140 36.41 -0.53 -56.28
N ILE A 141 36.62 0.63 -55.64
CA ILE A 141 37.94 1.26 -55.57
C ILE A 141 38.79 0.62 -54.48
N ILE A 142 38.22 0.23 -53.33
CA ILE A 142 38.95 -0.54 -52.31
C ILE A 142 39.46 -1.86 -52.90
N GLU A 143 38.64 -2.56 -53.69
CA GLU A 143 39.06 -3.77 -54.40
C GLU A 143 40.16 -3.51 -55.43
N ARG A 144 40.11 -2.38 -56.15
CA ARG A 144 41.18 -1.99 -57.09
C ARG A 144 42.47 -1.64 -56.37
N TYR A 145 42.38 -1.01 -55.20
CA TYR A 145 43.52 -0.58 -54.40
C TYR A 145 44.19 -1.75 -53.66
N THR A 146 43.41 -2.75 -53.24
CA THR A 146 43.95 -4.01 -52.69
C THR A 146 44.51 -4.92 -53.78
N ALA A 147 43.96 -4.88 -55.01
CA ALA A 147 44.53 -5.57 -56.17
C ALA A 147 45.86 -4.97 -56.62
N ASP A 148 46.00 -3.65 -56.67
CA ASP A 148 47.22 -2.96 -57.13
C ASP A 148 48.38 -3.07 -56.12
N ARG A 149 48.08 -3.21 -54.83
CA ARG A 149 49.06 -3.51 -53.78
C ARG A 149 49.31 -5.01 -53.56
N GLY A 150 48.58 -5.88 -54.24
CA GLY A 150 48.75 -7.34 -54.21
C GLY A 150 49.93 -7.85 -55.05
N THR A 151 50.56 -7.02 -55.88
CA THR A 151 51.60 -7.45 -56.84
C THR A 151 53.01 -6.92 -56.59
N THR A 152 53.26 -6.15 -55.52
CA THR A 152 54.61 -5.64 -55.16
C THR A 152 55.09 -6.19 -53.82
N GLY A 153 55.07 -7.51 -53.71
CA GLY A 153 55.52 -8.22 -52.51
C GLY A 153 56.00 -9.65 -52.75
N LYS A 154 56.74 -9.92 -53.83
CA LYS A 154 57.58 -11.13 -53.97
C LYS A 154 58.81 -10.84 -54.85
N TYR A 155 59.96 -10.85 -54.19
CA TYR A 155 61.35 -10.93 -54.67
C TYR A 155 61.87 -9.85 -55.63
#